data_AF-A0A7K8F6G9-F1
#
_entry.id   AF-A0A7K8F6G9-F1
#
_cell.length_a   1.000
_cell.length_b   1.000
_cell.length_c   1.000
_cell.angle_alpha   90.00
_cell.angle_beta   90.00
_cell.angle_gamma   90.00
#
_symmetry.space_group_name_H-M   'P 1'
#
loop_
_entity.id
_entity.type
_entity.pdbx_description
1 polymer ?
#
loop_
_entity_poly.entity_id
_entity_poly.type
_entity_poly.pdbx_seq_one_letter_code
_entity_poly.pdbx_strand_id
1 'polypeptide(L)' 'NKERILKAVREKGQVTYKGRPIRITPDFSPETMKARRSWAELIQTLREHNCQPRLLYPAKLSI' A
#
# COMPACT_ATOMS: atom_id res chain seq x y z
N ASN A 1 -7.24 -3.00 -15.56
CA ASN A 1 -7.53 -1.55 -15.46
C ASN A 1 -7.31 -0.93 -14.08
N LYS A 2 -7.89 -1.44 -12.99
CA LYS A 2 -7.74 -0.87 -11.62
C LYS A 2 -6.32 -0.95 -11.06
N GLU A 3 -5.64 -2.08 -11.26
CA GLU A 3 -4.28 -2.32 -10.73
C GLU A 3 -3.22 -1.42 -11.38
N ARG A 4 -3.38 -1.09 -12.67
CA ARG A 4 -2.49 -0.17 -13.39
C ARG A 4 -2.55 1.24 -12.79
N ILE A 5 -3.75 1.72 -12.45
CA ILE A 5 -3.93 3.03 -11.81
C ILE A 5 -3.25 3.02 -10.43
N LEU A 6 -3.48 1.97 -9.64
CA LEU A 6 -2.86 1.84 -8.31
C LEU A 6 -1.34 1.75 -8.38
N LYS A 7 -0.78 1.10 -9.42
CA LYS A 7 0.66 1.06 -9.67
C LYS A 7 1.20 2.46 -10.00
N ALA A 8 0.55 3.16 -10.94
CA ALA A 8 0.94 4.51 -11.32
C ALA A 8 0.86 5.51 -10.16
N VAL A 9 -0.13 5.38 -9.27
CA VAL A 9 -0.26 6.17 -8.03
C VAL A 9 0.93 5.92 -7.10
N ARG A 10 1.35 4.66 -6.91
CA ARG A 10 2.49 4.30 -6.06
C ARG A 10 3.81 4.80 -6.64
N GLU A 11 4.00 4.66 -7.95
CA GLU A 11 5.21 5.13 -8.64
C GLU A 11 5.34 6.66 -8.60
N LYS A 12 4.22 7.38 -8.71
CA LYS A 12 4.20 8.85 -8.65
C LYS A 12 4.33 9.40 -7.23
N GLY A 13 3.92 8.64 -6.21
CA GLY A 13 3.91 9.05 -4.80
C GLY A 13 2.78 10.02 -4.47
N GLN A 14 2.81 11.24 -5.04
CA GLN A 14 1.78 12.26 -4.84
C GLN A 14 0.94 12.44 -6.11
N VAL A 15 -0.38 12.27 -5.96
CA VAL A 15 -1.34 12.51 -7.04
C VAL A 15 -2.11 13.79 -6.73
N THR A 16 -2.24 14.68 -7.71
CA THR A 16 -2.97 15.94 -7.58
C THR A 16 -4.16 15.97 -8.54
N TYR A 17 -5.29 16.50 -8.08
CA TYR A 17 -6.46 16.79 -8.90
C TYR A 17 -6.92 18.22 -8.62
N LYS A 18 -7.03 19.04 -9.68
CA LYS A 18 -7.38 20.47 -9.57
C LYS A 18 -6.53 21.21 -8.52
N GLY A 19 -5.22 20.94 -8.49
CA GLY A 19 -4.27 21.54 -7.55
C GLY A 19 -4.31 20.99 -6.12
N ARG A 20 -5.19 20.02 -5.81
CA ARG A 20 -5.29 19.43 -4.46
C ARG A 20 -4.68 18.03 -4.44
N PRO A 21 -3.87 17.68 -3.42
CA PRO A 21 -3.38 16.31 -3.26
C PRO A 21 -4.56 15.37 -2.97
N ILE A 22 -4.61 14.25 -3.70
CA ILE A 22 -5.61 13.20 -3.52
C ILE A 22 -4.93 11.87 -3.26
N ARG A 23 -5.57 11.04 -2.43
CA ARG A 23 -5.10 9.69 -2.12
C ARG A 23 -6.04 8.67 -2.76
N ILE A 24 -5.50 7.91 -3.72
CA ILE A 24 -6.24 6.83 -4.37
C ILE A 24 -5.89 5.53 -3.65
N THR A 25 -6.89 4.96 -2.97
CA THR A 25 -6.74 3.72 -2.20
C THR A 25 -7.72 2.69 -2.77
N PRO A 26 -7.34 1.40 -2.87
CA PRO A 26 -8.30 0.39 -3.27
C PRO A 26 -9.33 0.19 -2.15
N ASP A 27 -10.59 0.02 -2.54
CA ASP A 27 -11.64 -0.41 -1.61
C ASP A 27 -11.40 -1.86 -1.19
N PHE A 28 -11.31 -2.10 0.13
CA PHE A 28 -11.05 -3.41 0.74
C PHE A 28 -12.10 -3.70 1.80
N SER A 29 -12.48 -4.98 1.92
CA SER A 29 -13.29 -5.45 3.03
C SER A 29 -12.64 -5.10 4.39
N PRO A 30 -13.42 -4.78 5.44
CA PRO A 30 -12.90 -4.46 6.77
C PRO A 30 -11.92 -5.51 7.31
N GLU A 31 -12.16 -6.80 7.03
CA GLU A 31 -11.27 -7.89 7.43
C GLU A 31 -9.89 -7.80 6.76
N THR A 32 -9.87 -7.51 5.46
CA THR A 32 -8.62 -7.30 4.69
C THR A 32 -7.89 -6.04 5.17
N MET A 33 -8.65 -5.00 5.51
CA MET A 33 -8.10 -3.76 6.05
C MET A 33 -7.44 -3.98 7.42
N LYS A 34 -8.05 -4.80 8.28
CA LYS A 34 -7.50 -5.17 9.59
C LYS A 34 -6.20 -5.97 9.44
N ALA A 35 -6.19 -7.00 8.60
CA ALA A 35 -4.99 -7.79 8.31
C ALA A 35 -3.84 -6.92 7.80
N ARG A 36 -4.12 -5.95 6.92
CA ARG A 36 -3.11 -5.00 6.44
C ARG A 36 -2.53 -4.10 7.51
N ARG A 37 -3.31 -3.67 8.49
CA ARG A 37 -2.80 -2.86 9.61
C ARG A 37 -1.87 -3.69 10.49
N SER A 38 -2.19 -4.96 10.75
CA SER A 38 -1.31 -5.87 11.49
C SER A 38 0.05 -6.05 10.80
N TRP A 39 0.10 -6.03 9.47
CA TRP A 39 1.36 -6.06 8.74
C TRP A 39 2.16 -4.74 8.78
N ALA A 40 1.54 -3.59 9.08
CA ALA A 40 2.21 -2.29 9.00
C ALA A 40 3.35 -2.16 10.03
N GLU A 41 3.14 -2.64 11.25
CA GLU A 41 4.14 -2.67 12.31
C GLU A 41 5.31 -3.59 11.94
N LEU A 42 5.00 -4.81 11.48
CA LEU A 42 6.01 -5.78 11.06
C LEU A 42 6.83 -5.29 9.84
N ILE A 43 6.19 -4.58 8.91
CA ILE A 43 6.87 -3.95 7.77
C ILE A 43 7.84 -2.86 8.23
N GLN A 44 7.55 -2.13 9.31
CA GLN A 44 8.45 -1.12 9.86
C GLN A 44 9.70 -1.79 10.42
N THR A 45 9.53 -2.81 11.27
CA THR A 45 10.64 -3.59 11.84
C THR A 45 11.49 -4.25 10.76
N LEU A 46 10.87 -4.83 9.73
CA LEU A 46 11.61 -5.44 8.60
C LEU A 46 12.45 -4.42 7.82
N ARG A 47 11.97 -3.17 7.67
CA ARG A 47 12.75 -2.11 7.03
C ARG A 47 13.95 -1.69 7.87
N GLU A 48 13.82 -1.69 9.20
CA GLU A 48 14.94 -1.43 10.12
C GLU A 48 16.03 -2.50 10.00
N HIS A 49 15.65 -3.76 9.76
CA HIS A 49 16.57 -4.87 9.53
C HIS A 49 17.09 -4.99 8.07
N ASN A 50 17.00 -3.93 7.26
CA ASN A 50 17.44 -3.89 5.86
C ASN A 50 16.70 -4.85 4.90
N CYS A 51 15.55 -5.42 5.29
CA CYS A 51 14.70 -6.16 4.37
C CYS A 51 13.88 -5.20 3.50
N GLN A 52 13.50 -5.63 2.29
CA GLN A 52 12.62 -4.87 1.38
C GLN A 52 11.23 -5.51 1.31
N PRO A 53 10.43 -5.43 2.39
CA PRO A 53 9.12 -6.07 2.44
C PRO A 53 8.18 -5.51 1.38
N ARG A 54 7.51 -6.41 0.66
CA ARG A 54 6.49 -6.11 -0.34
C ARG A 54 5.13 -6.62 0.14
N LEU A 55 4.16 -5.70 0.24
CA LEU A 55 2.78 -6.06 0.51
C LEU A 55 2.04 -6.37 -0.80
N LEU A 56 1.81 -7.66 -1.02
CA LEU A 56 1.06 -8.19 -2.15
C LEU A 56 -0.45 -8.15 -1.89
N TYR A 57 -1.21 -8.14 -2.98
CA TYR A 57 -2.68 -8.14 -2.92
C TYR A 57 -3.21 -9.52 -2.46
N PRO A 58 -4.28 -9.58 -1.64
CA PRO A 58 -4.94 -8.46 -0.95
C PRO A 58 -4.36 -8.17 0.44
N ALA A 59 -3.64 -9.09 1.09
CA ALA A 59 -2.99 -8.85 2.39
C ALA A 59 -1.85 -9.86 2.64
N LYS A 60 -1.03 -10.14 1.62
CA LYS A 60 0.10 -11.07 1.73
C LYS A 60 1.40 -10.30 1.87
N LEU A 61 2.25 -10.68 2.80
CA LEU A 61 3.58 -10.11 2.94
C LEU A 61 4.61 -11.01 2.26
N SER A 62 5.44 -10.42 1.41
CA SER A 62 6.67 -11.02 0.90
C SER A 62 7.83 -10.25 1.51
N ILE A 63 8.81 -10.97 2.05
CA ILE A 63 10.04 -10.40 2.62
C ILE A 63 11.12 -10.37 1.53
#